data_AF-K2DTJ4-F1
#
_entry.id   AF-K2DTJ4-F1
#
_cell.length_a   1.000
_cell.length_b   1.000
_cell.length_c   1.000
_cell.angle_alpha   90.00
_cell.angle_beta   90.00
_cell.angle_gamma   90.00
#
_symmetry.space_group_name_H-M   'P 1'
#
loop_
_entity.id
_entity.type
_entity.pdbx_description
1 polymer ?
#
loop_
_entity_poly.entity_id
_entity_poly.type
_entity_poly.pdbx_seq_one_letter_code
_entity_poly.pdbx_strand_id
1 'polypeptide(L)'
;MISISSEEIFRILKKIRSATNGEKLAALCLPFITVYLLYLVKPIFLNQMTGTFSIQPVEKQFQSLTNVLQNDKTFGRVFWIPTTAPLSYSDLNHPIVEAARVFNRMPFVFGVKGTYETFNFLREAPYTGEIFDIAAISYIAYPFPDTRRENLSFDEINYYDTFLKQLSNLSWIEKKVEESRVPILKVKNHQDKIFLSKNSWIVFGSDEIFNEATKSAELKLANNAIIFAEEKPEIGSLLTQFPEAKIVLNRKTNTDLVASFIPASKIIFPADKLTTIPDKTGWWKNDGRNLISWRDFLQTKYSLDSKEFDLGGGWAVGEGKKEFTIYNLQFTKGKILLARVMESSRSGGISFYQDGELIGGINTLKKDTLVRWYEIGRLGSSANLIIKTEGDINIVNVLAIVDPNDLANYEQKAKDSSNRVAKFSPENVDNQVLNVSYKKINQTKYQVLVSGLTSPSLIVFSSTFHPGWKLDGKSATAVYGFLNGFRVVKDGEYILEFEPQKYIRIGLVVSLLSFILIMFLLLTLKKPQLK
;
A
#
# COMPACT_ATOMS: atom_id res chain seq x y z
N MET A 1 25.24 20.46 -41.86
CA MET A 1 25.12 18.99 -41.85
C MET A 1 24.62 18.59 -43.23
N ILE A 2 25.49 18.12 -44.12
CA ILE A 2 25.11 17.77 -45.50
C ILE A 2 24.45 16.39 -45.44
N SER A 3 23.14 16.31 -45.58
CA SER A 3 22.41 15.03 -45.64
C SER A 3 22.53 14.47 -47.05
N ILE A 4 23.44 13.52 -47.26
CA ILE A 4 23.45 12.69 -48.46
C ILE A 4 22.37 11.62 -48.29
N SER A 5 21.47 11.51 -49.27
CA SER A 5 20.39 10.52 -49.23
C SER A 5 20.94 9.09 -49.30
N SER A 6 20.25 8.14 -48.67
CA SER A 6 20.62 6.71 -48.75
C SER A 6 20.65 6.20 -50.20
N GLU A 7 19.85 6.79 -51.09
CA GLU A 7 19.86 6.51 -52.54
C GLU A 7 21.15 7.00 -53.23
N GLU A 8 21.69 8.16 -52.87
CA GLU A 8 22.96 8.65 -53.41
C GLU A 8 24.15 7.79 -52.97
N ILE A 9 24.16 7.36 -51.70
CA ILE A 9 25.17 6.42 -51.20
C ILE A 9 25.09 5.10 -51.98
N PHE A 10 23.88 4.59 -52.23
CA PHE A 10 23.69 3.36 -53.00
C PHE A 10 24.10 3.52 -54.47
N ARG A 11 23.85 4.69 -55.08
CA ARG A 11 24.27 5.01 -56.46
C ARG A 11 25.79 5.07 -56.58
N ILE A 12 26.46 5.71 -55.62
CA ILE A 12 27.92 5.82 -55.57
C ILE A 12 28.54 4.43 -55.36
N LEU A 13 28.00 3.63 -54.42
CA LEU A 13 28.46 2.25 -54.19
C LEU A 13 28.27 1.36 -55.42
N LYS A 14 27.18 1.54 -56.18
CA LYS A 14 26.92 0.79 -57.42
C LYS A 14 27.89 1.17 -58.55
N LYS A 15 28.24 2.47 -58.66
CA LYS A 15 29.24 2.98 -59.63
C LYS A 15 30.66 2.51 -59.30
N ILE A 16 30.99 2.40 -58.02
CA ILE A 16 32.30 1.89 -57.56
C ILE A 16 32.42 0.38 -57.78
N ARG A 17 31.33 -0.37 -57.58
CA ARG A 17 31.25 -1.83 -57.81
C ARG A 17 31.38 -2.22 -59.29
N SER A 18 31.04 -1.32 -60.23
CA SER A 18 31.20 -1.57 -61.67
C SER A 18 32.58 -1.19 -62.22
N ALA A 19 33.42 -0.48 -61.47
CA ALA A 19 34.68 0.07 -61.97
C ALA A 19 35.94 -0.75 -61.59
N THR A 20 35.84 -1.71 -60.67
CA THR A 20 36.95 -2.59 -60.26
C THR A 20 36.43 -3.95 -59.80
N ASN A 21 37.25 -5.01 -59.90
CA ASN A 21 36.94 -6.35 -59.37
C ASN A 21 36.45 -6.23 -57.92
N GLY A 22 35.14 -6.44 -57.70
CA GLY A 22 34.46 -6.14 -56.43
C GLY A 22 35.05 -6.84 -55.20
N GLU A 23 35.80 -7.92 -55.38
CA GLU A 23 36.56 -8.61 -54.33
C GLU A 23 37.78 -7.81 -53.85
N LYS A 24 38.52 -7.16 -54.76
CA LYS A 24 39.67 -6.31 -54.40
C LYS A 24 39.24 -5.03 -53.70
N LEU A 25 38.10 -4.47 -54.10
CA LEU A 25 37.57 -3.24 -53.49
C LEU A 25 36.92 -3.51 -52.13
N ALA A 26 36.24 -4.66 -51.96
CA ALA A 26 35.79 -5.12 -50.64
C ALA A 26 36.98 -5.39 -49.70
N ALA A 27 38.05 -6.03 -50.19
CA ALA A 27 39.28 -6.23 -49.44
C ALA A 27 40.00 -4.90 -49.11
N LEU A 28 39.86 -3.88 -49.95
CA LEU A 28 40.41 -2.54 -49.70
C LEU A 28 39.55 -1.72 -48.72
N CYS A 29 38.22 -1.91 -48.70
CA CYS A 29 37.30 -1.20 -47.81
C CYS A 29 37.21 -1.83 -46.41
N LEU A 30 37.44 -3.13 -46.27
CA LEU A 30 37.38 -3.84 -44.98
C LEU A 30 38.29 -3.22 -43.89
N PRO A 31 39.56 -2.84 -44.19
CA PRO A 31 40.41 -2.13 -43.23
C PRO A 31 39.85 -0.77 -42.83
N PHE A 32 39.31 0.00 -43.78
CA PHE A 32 38.70 1.32 -43.48
C PHE A 32 37.44 1.18 -42.64
N ILE A 33 36.58 0.19 -42.92
CA ILE A 33 35.41 -0.11 -42.09
C ILE A 33 35.87 -0.55 -40.69
N THR A 34 36.91 -1.38 -40.60
CA THR A 34 37.46 -1.82 -39.31
C THR A 34 38.02 -0.64 -38.50
N VAL A 35 38.80 0.23 -39.13
CA VAL A 35 39.34 1.45 -38.50
C VAL A 35 38.21 2.41 -38.09
N TYR A 36 37.17 2.55 -38.93
CA TYR A 36 36.00 3.36 -38.61
C TYR A 36 35.21 2.79 -37.43
N LEU A 37 35.00 1.47 -37.38
CA LEU A 37 34.36 0.82 -36.23
C LEU A 37 35.21 0.96 -34.96
N LEU A 38 36.54 0.81 -35.04
CA LEU A 38 37.45 1.08 -33.91
C LEU A 38 37.38 2.54 -33.46
N TYR A 39 37.26 3.49 -34.38
CA TYR A 39 37.07 4.90 -34.07
C TYR A 39 35.71 5.16 -33.38
N LEU A 40 34.64 4.48 -33.78
CA LEU A 40 33.34 4.58 -33.11
C LEU A 40 33.35 3.99 -31.69
N VAL A 41 34.15 2.94 -31.45
CA VAL A 41 34.28 2.29 -30.13
C VAL A 41 35.33 3.00 -29.25
N LYS A 42 36.15 3.91 -29.81
CA LYS A 42 37.16 4.71 -29.08
C LYS A 42 36.67 5.32 -27.76
N PRO A 43 35.46 5.92 -27.65
CA PRO A 43 35.00 6.50 -26.39
C PRO A 43 34.88 5.48 -25.24
N ILE A 44 34.65 4.20 -25.55
CA ILE A 44 34.60 3.11 -24.56
C ILE A 44 35.99 2.88 -23.97
N PHE A 45 37.02 2.75 -24.81
CA PHE A 45 38.40 2.50 -24.37
C PHE A 45 39.06 3.72 -23.71
N LEU A 46 38.60 4.93 -24.06
CA LEU A 46 39.10 6.17 -23.48
C LEU A 46 38.30 6.65 -22.25
N ASN A 47 37.34 5.87 -21.76
CA ASN A 47 36.48 6.26 -20.63
C ASN A 47 35.73 7.59 -20.85
N GLN A 48 35.37 7.88 -22.11
CA GLN A 48 34.62 9.08 -22.51
C GLN A 48 33.12 8.81 -22.67
N MET A 49 32.66 7.63 -22.23
CA MET A 49 31.24 7.28 -22.24
C MET A 49 30.47 8.20 -21.29
N THR A 50 29.30 8.69 -21.73
CA THR A 50 28.40 9.54 -20.96
C THR A 50 27.13 8.79 -20.56
N GLY A 51 26.32 9.36 -19.67
CA GLY A 51 25.06 8.77 -19.23
C GLY A 51 25.25 7.43 -18.49
N THR A 52 24.45 6.42 -18.84
CA THR A 52 24.45 5.10 -18.18
C THR A 52 25.79 4.36 -18.25
N PHE A 53 26.58 4.60 -19.31
CA PHE A 53 27.87 3.95 -19.52
C PHE A 53 29.06 4.73 -18.96
N SER A 54 28.81 5.89 -18.33
CA SER A 54 29.86 6.66 -17.67
C SER A 54 30.30 5.97 -16.36
N ILE A 55 31.59 6.14 -16.03
CA ILE A 55 32.14 5.68 -14.75
C ILE A 55 31.41 6.40 -13.62
N GLN A 56 31.00 5.64 -12.61
CA GLN A 56 30.25 6.14 -11.46
C GLN A 56 31.24 6.71 -10.44
N PRO A 57 31.23 8.03 -10.16
CA PRO A 57 32.18 8.63 -9.21
C PRO A 57 31.99 8.14 -7.77
N VAL A 58 30.86 7.48 -7.49
CA VAL A 58 30.45 6.98 -6.17
C VAL A 58 30.59 5.46 -6.01
N GLU A 59 31.28 4.77 -6.94
CA GLU A 59 31.40 3.30 -6.92
C GLU A 59 31.97 2.75 -5.60
N LYS A 60 33.03 3.39 -5.07
CA LYS A 60 33.67 2.97 -3.81
C LYS A 60 32.70 3.07 -2.62
N GLN A 61 31.83 4.07 -2.61
CA GLN A 61 30.81 4.29 -1.59
C GLN A 61 29.76 3.18 -1.62
N PHE A 62 29.33 2.76 -2.81
CA PHE A 62 28.44 1.60 -2.97
C PHE A 62 29.10 0.27 -2.60
N GLN A 63 30.40 0.12 -2.84
CA GLN A 63 31.16 -1.05 -2.37
C GLN A 63 31.23 -1.08 -0.83
N SER A 64 31.45 0.05 -0.18
CA SER A 64 31.43 0.14 1.29
C SER A 64 30.05 -0.25 1.86
N LEU A 65 28.98 0.28 1.27
CA LEU A 65 27.59 -0.12 1.57
C LEU A 65 27.39 -1.63 1.42
N THR A 66 27.89 -2.20 0.33
CA THR A 66 27.78 -3.63 0.05
C THR A 66 28.49 -4.46 1.12
N ASN A 67 29.67 -4.04 1.56
CA ASN A 67 30.42 -4.74 2.61
C ASN A 67 29.69 -4.71 3.94
N VAL A 68 29.08 -3.57 4.30
CA VAL A 68 28.24 -3.45 5.52
C VAL A 68 27.10 -4.47 5.48
N LEU A 69 26.36 -4.53 4.38
CA LEU A 69 25.19 -5.41 4.25
C LEU A 69 25.58 -6.89 4.13
N GLN A 70 26.68 -7.22 3.46
CA GLN A 70 27.16 -8.61 3.36
C GLN A 70 27.66 -9.18 4.69
N ASN A 71 28.19 -8.32 5.57
CA ASN A 71 28.68 -8.72 6.89
C ASN A 71 27.53 -8.95 7.88
N ASP A 72 26.40 -8.26 7.72
CA ASP A 72 25.19 -8.59 8.45
C ASP A 72 24.59 -9.90 7.91
N LYS A 73 24.27 -10.83 8.81
CA LYS A 73 23.64 -12.12 8.45
C LYS A 73 22.18 -12.17 8.89
N THR A 74 21.73 -11.18 9.66
CA THR A 74 20.34 -11.07 10.08
C THR A 74 19.48 -10.62 8.91
N PHE A 75 18.24 -11.09 8.88
CA PHE A 75 17.30 -10.63 7.88
C PHE A 75 16.84 -9.21 8.24
N GLY A 76 16.95 -8.29 7.30
CA GLY A 76 16.45 -6.93 7.47
C GLY A 76 16.53 -6.15 6.17
N ARG A 77 15.44 -5.46 5.83
CA ARG A 77 15.29 -4.76 4.55
C ARG A 77 16.03 -3.45 4.55
N VAL A 78 16.47 -3.05 3.34
CA VAL A 78 17.04 -1.73 3.09
C VAL A 78 15.97 -0.85 2.46
N PHE A 79 15.56 0.19 3.19
CA PHE A 79 14.60 1.18 2.74
C PHE A 79 15.30 2.31 1.99
N TRP A 80 15.08 2.41 0.68
CA TRP A 80 15.68 3.41 -0.19
C TRP A 80 14.76 4.61 -0.37
N ILE A 81 15.33 5.80 -0.20
CA ILE A 81 14.64 7.08 -0.41
C ILE A 81 15.27 7.81 -1.60
N PRO A 82 14.50 8.23 -2.62
CA PRO A 82 13.12 7.81 -2.91
C PRO A 82 13.05 6.42 -3.56
N THR A 83 14.10 6.03 -4.29
CA THR A 83 14.23 4.83 -5.12
C THR A 83 15.68 4.37 -5.09
N THR A 84 15.93 3.17 -5.61
CA THR A 84 17.26 2.60 -5.72
C THR A 84 18.14 3.32 -6.73
N ALA A 85 19.43 3.37 -6.41
CA ALA A 85 20.46 3.78 -7.37
C ALA A 85 20.94 2.59 -8.24
N PRO A 86 21.52 2.81 -9.43
CA PRO A 86 21.97 1.72 -10.32
C PRO A 86 22.97 0.74 -9.70
N LEU A 87 23.81 1.19 -8.76
CA LEU A 87 24.81 0.37 -8.08
C LEU A 87 24.33 -0.15 -6.70
N SER A 88 23.03 -0.09 -6.43
CA SER A 88 22.48 -0.55 -5.14
C SER A 88 22.67 -2.06 -4.96
N TYR A 89 23.06 -2.45 -3.76
CA TYR A 89 23.17 -3.85 -3.38
C TYR A 89 21.84 -4.41 -2.86
N SER A 90 21.53 -5.65 -3.22
CA SER A 90 20.41 -6.41 -2.67
C SER A 90 20.74 -7.90 -2.65
N ASP A 91 20.36 -8.57 -1.56
CA ASP A 91 20.44 -10.02 -1.45
C ASP A 91 19.16 -10.59 -0.79
N LEU A 92 19.18 -11.88 -0.43
CA LEU A 92 18.02 -12.53 0.20
C LEU A 92 17.76 -12.12 1.65
N ASN A 93 18.78 -11.67 2.37
CA ASN A 93 18.71 -11.19 3.75
C ASN A 93 18.40 -9.68 3.81
N HIS A 94 18.89 -8.94 2.81
CA HIS A 94 18.75 -7.49 2.64
C HIS A 94 18.02 -7.15 1.33
N PRO A 95 16.74 -7.54 1.21
CA PRO A 95 15.95 -7.13 0.06
C PRO A 95 15.63 -5.64 0.15
N ILE A 96 15.52 -5.01 -1.02
CA ILE A 96 15.23 -3.58 -1.16
C ILE A 96 13.73 -3.30 -1.00
N VAL A 97 13.42 -2.18 -0.36
CA VAL A 97 12.12 -1.52 -0.37
C VAL A 97 12.31 -0.06 -0.79
N GLU A 98 11.45 0.44 -1.66
CA GLU A 98 11.55 1.82 -2.16
C GLU A 98 10.43 2.68 -1.56
N ALA A 99 10.77 3.84 -1.01
CA ALA A 99 9.82 4.78 -0.42
C ALA A 99 8.72 5.17 -1.42
N ALA A 100 9.11 5.40 -2.68
CA ALA A 100 8.19 5.73 -3.78
C ALA A 100 7.12 4.66 -4.06
N ARG A 101 7.30 3.41 -3.59
CA ARG A 101 6.31 2.33 -3.78
C ARG A 101 5.38 2.13 -2.60
N VAL A 102 5.73 2.62 -1.41
CA VAL A 102 4.99 2.34 -0.17
C VAL A 102 4.35 3.57 0.46
N PHE A 103 4.77 4.79 0.09
CA PHE A 103 4.28 6.02 0.72
C PHE A 103 2.75 6.17 0.66
N ASN A 104 2.09 5.65 -0.39
CA ASN A 104 0.63 5.70 -0.55
C ASN A 104 -0.11 4.54 0.15
N ARG A 105 0.56 3.73 0.97
CA ARG A 105 -0.08 2.70 1.80
C ARG A 105 -0.49 3.28 3.14
N MET A 106 -1.62 2.80 3.69
CA MET A 106 -2.31 3.32 4.87
C MET A 106 -1.39 3.84 5.99
N PRO A 107 -0.53 3.01 6.64
CA PRO A 107 0.24 3.49 7.79
C PRO A 107 1.23 4.60 7.45
N PHE A 108 1.73 4.65 6.20
CA PHE A 108 2.66 5.67 5.74
C PHE A 108 1.92 6.96 5.40
N VAL A 109 0.81 6.87 4.64
CA VAL A 109 0.01 8.05 4.26
C VAL A 109 -0.50 8.81 5.46
N PHE A 110 -0.91 8.10 6.50
CA PHE A 110 -1.41 8.71 7.72
C PHE A 110 -0.40 9.59 8.45
N GLY A 111 0.90 9.32 8.24
CA GLY A 111 1.99 10.12 8.75
C GLY A 111 2.34 11.32 7.88
N VAL A 112 1.85 11.37 6.64
CA VAL A 112 2.15 12.47 5.71
C VAL A 112 1.40 13.73 6.13
N LYS A 113 2.08 14.88 6.06
CA LYS A 113 1.49 16.21 6.26
C LYS A 113 1.63 17.05 4.99
N GLY A 114 0.52 17.53 4.45
CA GLY A 114 0.49 18.29 3.19
C GLY A 114 0.84 17.44 1.96
N THR A 115 1.06 18.11 0.82
CA THR A 115 1.27 17.48 -0.49
C THR A 115 2.65 17.70 -1.09
N TYR A 116 3.40 18.70 -0.59
CA TYR A 116 4.69 19.07 -1.15
C TYR A 116 5.77 17.99 -0.93
N GLU A 117 5.79 17.38 0.26
CA GLU A 117 6.81 16.39 0.63
C GLU A 117 6.17 15.11 1.14
N THR A 118 6.14 14.08 0.29
CA THR A 118 5.43 12.82 0.55
C THR A 118 6.17 11.87 1.50
N PHE A 119 7.46 12.09 1.77
CA PHE A 119 8.25 11.26 2.70
C PHE A 119 8.42 11.88 4.08
N ASN A 120 7.76 13.01 4.35
CA ASN A 120 7.85 13.67 5.65
C ASN A 120 7.30 12.81 6.80
N PHE A 121 6.49 11.79 6.53
CA PHE A 121 6.05 10.82 7.53
C PHE A 121 7.22 10.24 8.34
N LEU A 122 8.40 10.12 7.73
CA LEU A 122 9.61 9.62 8.39
C LEU A 122 10.00 10.42 9.65
N ARG A 123 9.74 11.72 9.64
CA ARG A 123 10.03 12.62 10.79
C ARG A 123 8.78 13.13 11.49
N GLU A 124 7.65 13.22 10.78
CA GLU A 124 6.41 13.82 11.30
C GLU A 124 5.57 12.82 12.09
N ALA A 125 5.65 11.52 11.76
CA ALA A 125 4.88 10.48 12.42
C ALA A 125 5.73 9.81 13.51
N PRO A 126 5.37 9.96 14.81
CA PRO A 126 6.17 9.44 15.91
C PRO A 126 6.25 7.91 15.93
N TYR A 127 5.30 7.24 15.29
CA TYR A 127 5.21 5.77 15.21
C TYR A 127 5.98 5.15 14.03
N THR A 128 6.68 5.93 13.21
CA THR A 128 7.36 5.38 12.03
C THR A 128 8.37 4.28 12.37
N GLY A 129 9.08 4.42 13.50
CA GLY A 129 9.98 3.38 14.00
C GLY A 129 9.27 2.04 14.24
N GLU A 130 8.04 2.06 14.75
CA GLU A 130 7.23 0.86 14.98
C GLU A 130 6.76 0.24 13.66
N ILE A 131 6.41 1.05 12.66
CA ILE A 131 6.07 0.55 11.31
C ILE A 131 7.28 -0.10 10.64
N PHE A 132 8.46 0.51 10.79
CA PHE A 132 9.71 -0.04 10.26
C PHE A 132 10.08 -1.35 10.96
N ASP A 133 9.83 -1.45 12.27
CA ASP A 133 10.06 -2.66 13.05
C ASP A 133 9.26 -3.85 12.48
N ILE A 134 7.94 -3.72 12.38
CA ILE A 134 7.06 -4.78 11.84
C ILE A 134 7.26 -5.04 10.34
N ALA A 135 7.71 -4.04 9.58
CA ALA A 135 8.07 -4.18 8.16
C ALA A 135 9.46 -4.82 7.97
N ALA A 136 10.13 -5.19 9.06
CA ALA A 136 11.48 -5.74 9.09
C ALA A 136 12.49 -4.87 8.33
N ILE A 137 12.41 -3.54 8.49
CA ILE A 137 13.36 -2.59 7.91
C ILE A 137 14.48 -2.36 8.91
N SER A 138 15.70 -2.79 8.57
CA SER A 138 16.88 -2.63 9.43
C SER A 138 17.77 -1.46 9.00
N TYR A 139 17.70 -1.06 7.73
CA TYR A 139 18.54 0.01 7.17
C TYR A 139 17.73 1.01 6.34
N ILE A 140 18.17 2.27 6.35
CA ILE A 140 17.69 3.33 5.46
C ILE A 140 18.86 3.81 4.62
N ALA A 141 18.69 3.81 3.30
CA ALA A 141 19.61 4.39 2.35
C ALA A 141 19.02 5.68 1.77
N TYR A 142 19.72 6.80 1.96
CA TYR A 142 19.32 8.10 1.44
C TYR A 142 20.49 8.72 0.66
N PRO A 143 20.79 8.22 -0.55
CA PRO A 143 21.93 8.68 -1.33
C PRO A 143 21.82 10.15 -1.73
N PHE A 144 22.96 10.84 -1.77
CA PHE A 144 23.08 12.16 -2.38
C PHE A 144 22.64 12.07 -3.86
N PRO A 145 21.88 13.05 -4.39
CA PRO A 145 21.39 12.96 -5.76
C PRO A 145 22.52 12.84 -6.80
N ASP A 146 22.24 12.17 -7.92
CA ASP A 146 23.23 11.94 -8.98
C ASP A 146 23.49 13.25 -9.75
N THR A 147 24.56 13.95 -9.39
CA THR A 147 24.96 15.24 -9.99
C THR A 147 25.29 15.18 -11.48
N ARG A 148 25.29 14.00 -12.11
CA ARG A 148 25.41 13.86 -13.58
C ARG A 148 24.06 13.92 -14.28
N ARG A 149 22.97 13.66 -13.57
CA ARG A 149 21.59 13.68 -14.07
C ARG A 149 20.90 14.99 -13.75
N GLU A 150 21.20 15.53 -12.58
CA GLU A 150 20.49 16.67 -12.00
C GLU A 150 21.48 17.78 -11.66
N ASN A 151 21.20 19.00 -12.16
CA ASN A 151 21.85 20.21 -11.67
C ASN A 151 21.17 20.60 -10.36
N LEU A 152 21.81 20.29 -9.24
CA LEU A 152 21.27 20.62 -7.92
C LEU A 152 21.45 22.10 -7.61
N SER A 153 20.35 22.75 -7.28
CA SER A 153 20.32 24.08 -6.67
C SER A 153 20.87 24.04 -5.24
N PHE A 154 21.30 25.19 -4.73
CA PHE A 154 21.76 25.32 -3.34
C PHE A 154 20.67 24.91 -2.33
N ASP A 155 19.41 25.20 -2.63
CA ASP A 155 18.28 24.86 -1.77
C ASP A 155 18.04 23.35 -1.69
N GLU A 156 18.22 22.62 -2.80
CA GLU A 156 18.11 21.14 -2.80
C GLU A 156 19.22 20.48 -1.99
N ILE A 157 20.44 21.01 -2.07
CA ILE A 157 21.58 20.53 -1.26
C ILE A 157 21.30 20.79 0.22
N ASN A 158 20.87 22.01 0.57
CA ASN A 158 20.53 22.36 1.96
C ASN A 158 19.39 21.50 2.50
N TYR A 159 18.36 21.25 1.69
CA TYR A 159 17.25 20.40 2.06
C TYR A 159 17.72 18.96 2.29
N TYR A 160 18.54 18.40 1.39
CA TYR A 160 19.11 17.06 1.56
C TYR A 160 19.88 16.94 2.89
N ASP A 161 20.79 17.88 3.18
CA ASP A 161 21.61 17.84 4.39
C ASP A 161 20.76 18.01 5.65
N THR A 162 19.77 18.92 5.60
CA THR A 162 18.82 19.14 6.70
C THR A 162 17.98 17.89 6.97
N PHE A 163 17.44 17.28 5.93
CA PHE A 163 16.61 16.10 6.04
C PHE A 163 17.41 14.90 6.55
N LEU A 164 18.62 14.66 6.01
CA LEU A 164 19.50 13.61 6.51
C LEU A 164 19.87 13.81 7.98
N LYS A 165 20.15 15.04 8.40
CA LYS A 165 20.43 15.38 9.80
C LYS A 165 19.21 15.13 10.68
N GLN A 166 18.01 15.49 10.24
CA GLN A 166 16.77 15.20 10.97
C GLN A 166 16.57 13.70 11.13
N LEU A 167 16.67 12.93 10.04
CA LEU A 167 16.54 11.48 10.06
C LEU A 167 17.54 10.82 11.01
N SER A 168 18.81 11.22 10.94
CA SER A 168 19.89 10.62 11.76
C SER A 168 19.70 10.84 13.27
N ASN A 169 18.94 11.86 13.67
CA ASN A 169 18.68 12.21 15.06
C ASN A 169 17.37 11.65 15.61
N LEU A 170 16.61 10.88 14.83
CA LEU A 170 15.36 10.27 15.29
C LEU A 170 15.62 9.21 16.37
N SER A 171 14.76 9.15 17.38
CA SER A 171 14.92 8.27 18.54
C SER A 171 14.93 6.77 18.21
N TRP A 172 14.42 6.38 17.04
CA TRP A 172 14.37 5.00 16.56
C TRP A 172 15.51 4.64 15.60
N ILE A 173 16.43 5.56 15.31
CA ILE A 173 17.67 5.32 14.56
C ILE A 173 18.82 5.01 15.54
N GLU A 174 19.55 3.92 15.31
CA GLU A 174 20.69 3.49 16.13
C GLU A 174 21.90 4.39 15.86
N LYS A 175 22.31 4.45 14.59
CA LYS A 175 23.50 5.18 14.15
C LYS A 175 23.54 5.33 12.63
N LYS A 176 24.37 6.26 12.17
CA LYS A 176 24.86 6.31 10.79
C LYS A 176 26.03 5.34 10.63
N VAL A 177 25.89 4.36 9.74
CA VAL A 177 26.88 3.29 9.53
C VAL A 177 27.89 3.66 8.44
N GLU A 178 27.48 4.51 7.51
CA GLU A 178 28.31 5.02 6.42
C GLU A 178 28.12 6.53 6.31
N GLU A 179 29.22 7.29 6.36
CA GLU A 179 29.20 8.76 6.30
C GLU A 179 29.42 9.33 4.91
N SER A 180 29.59 8.46 3.91
CA SER A 180 29.79 8.86 2.52
C SER A 180 28.59 9.57 1.87
N ARG A 181 28.73 9.87 0.57
CA ARG A 181 27.64 10.36 -0.30
C ARG A 181 26.49 9.36 -0.47
N VAL A 182 26.61 8.14 0.03
CA VAL A 182 25.53 7.14 0.11
C VAL A 182 25.35 6.77 1.58
N PRO A 183 24.78 7.66 2.40
CA PRO A 183 24.65 7.40 3.82
C PRO A 183 23.67 6.26 4.08
N ILE A 184 24.02 5.43 5.06
CA ILE A 184 23.17 4.36 5.57
C ILE A 184 22.91 4.60 7.04
N LEU A 185 21.64 4.61 7.41
CA LEU A 185 21.19 4.68 8.80
C LEU A 185 20.73 3.29 9.24
N LYS A 186 21.20 2.82 10.39
CA LYS A 186 20.72 1.57 11.00
C LYS A 186 19.58 1.88 11.96
N VAL A 187 18.49 1.13 11.86
CA VAL A 187 17.32 1.23 12.75
C VAL A 187 17.57 0.44 14.03
N LYS A 188 17.06 0.92 15.17
CA LYS A 188 17.31 0.28 16.49
C LYS A 188 16.68 -1.10 16.63
N ASN A 189 15.45 -1.26 16.15
CA ASN A 189 14.67 -2.49 16.30
C ASN A 189 14.07 -2.87 14.95
N HIS A 190 14.11 -4.16 14.62
CA HIS A 190 13.36 -4.72 13.52
C HIS A 190 12.98 -6.18 13.81
N GLN A 191 11.83 -6.60 13.32
CA GLN A 191 11.44 -8.00 13.33
C GLN A 191 12.15 -8.76 12.21
N ASP A 192 12.10 -10.09 12.29
CA ASP A 192 12.44 -10.96 11.18
C ASP A 192 11.29 -10.97 10.15
N LYS A 193 11.47 -11.65 9.01
CA LYS A 193 10.48 -11.76 7.93
C LYS A 193 9.15 -12.36 8.41
N ILE A 194 9.23 -13.29 9.35
CA ILE A 194 8.10 -13.97 9.98
C ILE A 194 8.30 -13.83 11.48
N PHE A 195 7.34 -13.20 12.16
CA PHE A 195 7.35 -13.05 13.61
C PHE A 195 5.98 -13.39 14.21
N LEU A 196 5.92 -13.58 15.53
CA LEU A 196 4.68 -13.82 16.26
C LEU A 196 4.29 -12.58 17.05
N SER A 197 3.02 -12.22 16.96
CA SER A 197 2.45 -11.17 17.79
C SER A 197 1.72 -11.77 18.99
N LYS A 198 2.03 -11.28 20.19
CA LYS A 198 1.48 -11.80 21.45
C LYS A 198 -0.01 -11.56 21.59
N ASN A 199 -0.48 -10.45 21.04
CA ASN A 199 -1.86 -9.97 21.17
C ASN A 199 -2.45 -9.69 19.80
N SER A 200 -3.77 -9.77 19.69
CA SER A 200 -4.51 -9.35 18.51
C SER A 200 -5.63 -8.39 18.86
N TRP A 201 -5.77 -7.36 18.03
CA TRP A 201 -6.66 -6.23 18.25
C TRP A 201 -7.47 -5.98 16.97
N ILE A 202 -8.80 -5.95 17.09
CA ILE A 202 -9.70 -5.50 16.04
C ILE A 202 -10.05 -4.05 16.33
N VAL A 203 -9.62 -3.14 15.46
CA VAL A 203 -9.73 -1.70 15.68
C VAL A 203 -10.79 -1.10 14.76
N PHE A 204 -11.79 -0.48 15.37
CA PHE A 204 -12.76 0.38 14.72
C PHE A 204 -12.29 1.83 14.83
N GLY A 205 -12.23 2.54 13.71
CA GLY A 205 -11.65 3.88 13.63
C GLY A 205 -10.23 3.90 13.10
N SER A 206 -9.65 5.10 13.11
CA SER A 206 -8.43 5.46 12.39
C SER A 206 -7.13 5.05 13.10
N ASP A 207 -6.03 5.63 12.63
CA ASP A 207 -4.62 5.33 12.86
C ASP A 207 -4.04 5.82 14.19
N GLU A 208 -4.79 6.55 15.01
CA GLU A 208 -4.29 7.07 16.30
C GLU A 208 -3.71 5.94 17.16
N ILE A 209 -4.19 4.70 16.96
CA ILE A 209 -3.66 3.48 17.55
C ILE A 209 -2.15 3.29 17.34
N PHE A 210 -1.59 3.75 16.21
CA PHE A 210 -0.15 3.69 15.97
C PHE A 210 0.62 4.64 16.87
N ASN A 211 0.07 5.82 17.19
CA ASN A 211 0.67 6.71 18.18
C ASN A 211 0.66 6.05 19.57
N GLU A 212 -0.45 5.41 19.94
CA GLU A 212 -0.55 4.68 21.21
C GLU A 212 0.51 3.58 21.35
N ALA A 213 0.85 2.90 20.25
CA ALA A 213 1.89 1.87 20.23
C ALA A 213 3.29 2.37 20.62
N THR A 214 3.53 3.69 20.58
CA THR A 214 4.81 4.31 20.96
C THR A 214 4.92 4.61 22.46
N LYS A 215 3.83 4.54 23.21
CA LYS A 215 3.77 5.03 24.60
C LYS A 215 4.44 4.11 25.62
N SER A 216 4.61 2.82 25.29
CA SER A 216 5.22 1.83 26.19
C SER A 216 5.79 0.64 25.41
N ALA A 217 6.65 -0.15 26.05
CA ALA A 217 7.26 -1.32 25.41
C ALA A 217 6.23 -2.46 25.17
N GLU A 218 5.22 -2.53 26.04
CA GLU A 218 4.12 -3.47 26.01
C GLU A 218 3.19 -3.24 24.81
N LEU A 219 3.02 -1.98 24.40
CA LEU A 219 2.13 -1.56 23.31
C LEU A 219 2.77 -1.58 21.93
N LYS A 220 4.07 -1.89 21.82
CA LYS A 220 4.77 -1.98 20.53
C LYS A 220 4.01 -2.83 19.52
N LEU A 221 4.07 -2.43 18.25
CA LEU A 221 3.35 -3.12 17.17
C LEU A 221 3.85 -4.55 16.99
N ALA A 222 5.14 -4.82 17.21
CA ALA A 222 5.68 -6.18 17.19
C ALA A 222 4.93 -7.14 18.14
N ASN A 223 4.47 -6.64 19.30
CA ASN A 223 3.74 -7.44 20.30
C ASN A 223 2.21 -7.43 20.09
N ASN A 224 1.68 -6.55 19.23
CA ASN A 224 0.25 -6.28 19.13
C ASN A 224 -0.21 -6.18 17.67
N ALA A 225 -0.76 -7.27 17.14
CA ALA A 225 -1.29 -7.31 15.78
C ALA A 225 -2.59 -6.53 15.67
N ILE A 226 -2.61 -5.52 14.80
CA ILE A 226 -3.77 -4.66 14.57
C ILE A 226 -4.48 -5.11 13.30
N ILE A 227 -5.79 -5.35 13.38
CA ILE A 227 -6.67 -5.63 12.25
C ILE A 227 -7.67 -4.48 12.19
N PHE A 228 -7.60 -3.66 11.14
CA PHE A 228 -8.56 -2.58 10.96
C PHE A 228 -9.89 -3.15 10.46
N ALA A 229 -10.93 -2.87 11.24
CA ALA A 229 -12.27 -3.32 10.96
C ALA A 229 -12.82 -2.63 9.70
N GLU A 230 -12.60 -1.32 9.56
CA GLU A 230 -13.29 -0.49 8.57
C GLU A 230 -12.63 -0.45 7.17
N GLU A 231 -11.67 -1.33 6.86
CA GLU A 231 -11.06 -1.40 5.51
C GLU A 231 -12.03 -1.88 4.43
N LYS A 232 -13.03 -2.68 4.80
CA LYS A 232 -14.03 -3.25 3.90
C LYS A 232 -15.31 -3.59 4.65
N PRO A 233 -16.43 -3.82 3.95
CA PRO A 233 -17.66 -4.30 4.57
C PRO A 233 -17.52 -5.73 5.15
N GLU A 234 -18.54 -6.21 5.87
CA GLU A 234 -18.65 -7.56 6.44
C GLU A 234 -17.64 -7.92 7.56
N ILE A 235 -17.34 -6.91 8.37
CA ILE A 235 -16.43 -6.96 9.53
C ILE A 235 -16.84 -8.05 10.54
N GLY A 236 -18.14 -8.32 10.70
CA GLY A 236 -18.63 -9.35 11.62
C GLY A 236 -18.00 -10.73 11.40
N SER A 237 -17.57 -11.04 10.17
CA SER A 237 -16.81 -12.26 9.87
C SER A 237 -15.44 -12.30 10.57
N LEU A 238 -14.74 -11.15 10.66
CA LEU A 238 -13.46 -11.03 11.37
C LEU A 238 -13.60 -11.32 12.86
N LEU A 239 -14.67 -10.81 13.49
CA LEU A 239 -14.94 -11.05 14.91
C LEU A 239 -15.15 -12.53 15.24
N THR A 240 -15.68 -13.30 14.29
CA THR A 240 -15.81 -14.76 14.39
C THR A 240 -14.52 -15.50 14.04
N GLN A 241 -13.72 -14.98 13.12
CA GLN A 241 -12.44 -15.55 12.70
C GLN A 241 -11.37 -15.44 13.81
N PHE A 242 -11.43 -14.36 14.59
CA PHE A 242 -10.52 -14.06 15.70
C PHE A 242 -11.31 -13.85 16.99
N PRO A 243 -11.83 -14.93 17.62
CA PRO A 243 -12.61 -14.83 18.86
C PRO A 243 -11.78 -14.31 20.04
N GLU A 244 -10.46 -14.55 20.04
CA GLU A 244 -9.52 -14.08 21.06
C GLU A 244 -9.18 -12.58 20.96
N ALA A 245 -9.42 -11.96 19.80
CA ALA A 245 -8.99 -10.58 19.58
C ALA A 245 -9.80 -9.60 20.42
N LYS A 246 -9.10 -8.71 21.13
CA LYS A 246 -9.70 -7.59 21.86
C LYS A 246 -10.21 -6.55 20.86
N ILE A 247 -11.30 -5.87 21.17
CA ILE A 247 -11.95 -4.89 20.29
C ILE A 247 -11.65 -3.50 20.79
N VAL A 248 -11.15 -2.63 19.93
CA VAL A 248 -10.93 -1.21 20.24
C VAL A 248 -11.95 -0.38 19.46
N LEU A 249 -12.77 0.38 20.18
CA LEU A 249 -13.61 1.41 19.59
C LEU A 249 -12.86 2.75 19.65
N ASN A 250 -11.97 2.98 18.68
CA ASN A 250 -11.13 4.18 18.64
C ASN A 250 -11.93 5.39 18.15
N ARG A 251 -12.45 6.18 19.10
CA ARG A 251 -13.35 7.32 18.83
C ARG A 251 -14.63 6.92 18.08
N LYS A 252 -15.01 5.65 18.21
CA LYS A 252 -16.24 5.05 17.65
C LYS A 252 -17.24 4.70 18.75
N THR A 253 -18.44 4.39 18.33
CA THR A 253 -19.61 4.12 19.18
C THR A 253 -20.01 2.66 19.10
N ASN A 254 -20.93 2.24 19.98
CA ASN A 254 -21.53 0.90 19.88
C ASN A 254 -22.30 0.72 18.56
N THR A 255 -22.88 1.79 17.99
CA THR A 255 -23.56 1.73 16.68
C THR A 255 -22.60 1.33 15.56
N ASP A 256 -21.34 1.78 15.62
CA ASP A 256 -20.31 1.37 14.66
C ASP A 256 -20.00 -0.13 14.78
N LEU A 257 -19.96 -0.67 16.00
CA LEU A 257 -19.82 -2.11 16.23
C LEU A 257 -21.02 -2.91 15.74
N VAL A 258 -22.26 -2.42 15.96
CA VAL A 258 -23.48 -3.05 15.44
C VAL A 258 -23.47 -3.08 13.91
N ALA A 259 -23.16 -1.94 13.28
CA ALA A 259 -23.11 -1.82 11.84
C ALA A 259 -22.07 -2.75 11.18
N SER A 260 -21.03 -3.14 11.93
CA SER A 260 -20.00 -4.08 11.49
C SER A 260 -20.54 -5.47 11.12
N PHE A 261 -21.68 -5.87 11.70
CA PHE A 261 -22.35 -7.15 11.41
C PHE A 261 -23.30 -7.09 10.22
N ILE A 262 -23.52 -5.92 9.62
CA ILE A 262 -24.36 -5.76 8.44
C ILE A 262 -23.63 -6.38 7.23
N PRO A 263 -24.27 -7.31 6.50
CA PRO A 263 -23.68 -7.91 5.31
C PRO A 263 -23.55 -6.90 4.17
N ALA A 264 -22.56 -7.08 3.28
CA ALA A 264 -22.32 -6.18 2.15
C ALA A 264 -23.53 -6.10 1.21
N SER A 265 -24.32 -7.17 1.13
CA SER A 265 -25.54 -7.21 0.32
C SER A 265 -26.62 -6.21 0.76
N LYS A 266 -26.55 -5.69 2.00
CA LYS A 266 -27.46 -4.67 2.54
C LYS A 266 -26.89 -3.26 2.55
N ILE A 267 -25.69 -3.09 2.00
CA ILE A 267 -24.95 -1.83 1.96
C ILE A 267 -25.09 -1.19 0.57
N ILE A 268 -25.23 0.13 0.57
CA ILE A 268 -25.29 0.97 -0.62
C ILE A 268 -24.23 2.05 -0.46
N PHE A 269 -23.33 2.18 -1.42
CA PHE A 269 -22.39 3.30 -1.50
C PHE A 269 -23.01 4.42 -2.34
N PRO A 270 -23.38 5.58 -1.75
CA PRO A 270 -23.92 6.69 -2.52
C PRO A 270 -22.94 7.21 -3.59
N ALA A 271 -21.64 7.07 -3.34
CA ALA A 271 -20.58 7.45 -4.26
C ALA A 271 -20.68 6.72 -5.62
N ASP A 272 -21.18 5.48 -5.66
CA ASP A 272 -21.35 4.70 -6.91
C ASP A 272 -22.34 5.35 -7.89
N LYS A 273 -23.15 6.29 -7.42
CA LYS A 273 -24.15 7.01 -8.23
C LYS A 273 -23.66 8.38 -8.71
N LEU A 274 -22.42 8.75 -8.36
CA LEU A 274 -21.86 10.07 -8.62
C LEU A 274 -20.62 9.99 -9.52
N THR A 275 -20.26 11.14 -10.09
CA THR A 275 -19.03 11.34 -10.86
C THR A 275 -18.00 12.11 -10.05
N THR A 276 -16.72 12.07 -10.45
CA THR A 276 -15.65 12.82 -9.77
C THR A 276 -15.74 14.33 -9.96
N ILE A 277 -16.60 14.78 -10.88
CA ILE A 277 -16.94 16.18 -11.12
C ILE A 277 -18.35 16.41 -10.59
N PRO A 278 -18.62 17.54 -9.89
CA PRO A 278 -19.96 17.89 -9.43
C PRO A 278 -20.97 17.91 -10.57
N ASP A 279 -22.09 17.21 -10.36
CA ASP A 279 -23.21 17.21 -11.31
C ASP A 279 -24.16 18.39 -11.07
N LYS A 280 -25.35 18.37 -11.71
CA LYS A 280 -26.38 19.41 -11.53
C LYS A 280 -26.91 19.52 -10.09
N THR A 281 -26.79 18.45 -9.30
CA THR A 281 -27.16 18.44 -7.88
C THR A 281 -26.08 19.06 -7.00
N GLY A 282 -24.86 19.24 -7.53
CA GLY A 282 -23.69 19.74 -6.82
C GLY A 282 -22.99 18.68 -5.97
N TRP A 283 -23.38 17.41 -6.12
CA TRP A 283 -22.71 16.28 -5.49
C TRP A 283 -21.65 15.67 -6.41
N TRP A 284 -20.60 15.15 -5.80
CA TRP A 284 -19.52 14.46 -6.50
C TRP A 284 -18.97 13.32 -5.65
N LYS A 285 -18.20 12.42 -6.26
CA LYS A 285 -17.52 11.34 -5.55
C LYS A 285 -16.00 11.54 -5.46
N ASN A 286 -15.45 11.13 -4.33
CA ASN A 286 -14.04 10.82 -4.20
C ASN A 286 -13.89 9.29 -4.05
N ASP A 287 -13.09 8.64 -4.89
CA ASP A 287 -12.94 7.18 -4.89
C ASP A 287 -12.13 6.62 -3.69
N GLY A 288 -11.63 7.47 -2.78
CA GLY A 288 -10.89 7.06 -1.58
C GLY A 288 -9.47 6.51 -1.84
N ARG A 289 -9.09 6.25 -3.10
CA ARG A 289 -7.82 5.59 -3.47
C ARG A 289 -6.57 6.46 -3.28
N ASN A 290 -6.71 7.78 -3.39
CA ASN A 290 -5.61 8.73 -3.17
C ASN A 290 -5.87 9.50 -1.88
N LEU A 291 -5.48 8.89 -0.77
CA LEU A 291 -5.69 9.41 0.58
C LEU A 291 -4.96 10.74 0.81
N ILE A 292 -3.78 10.94 0.22
CA ILE A 292 -3.04 12.22 0.33
C ILE A 292 -3.84 13.34 -0.33
N SER A 293 -4.32 13.13 -1.56
CA SER A 293 -5.14 14.12 -2.27
C SER A 293 -6.47 14.38 -1.56
N TRP A 294 -7.08 13.36 -0.97
CA TRP A 294 -8.30 13.51 -0.19
C TRP A 294 -8.10 14.39 1.05
N ARG A 295 -7.03 14.11 1.82
CA ARG A 295 -6.69 14.89 3.01
C ARG A 295 -6.31 16.33 2.65
N ASP A 296 -5.57 16.53 1.57
CA ASP A 296 -5.21 17.86 1.06
C ASP A 296 -6.44 18.68 0.67
N PHE A 297 -7.40 18.07 -0.02
CA PHE A 297 -8.66 18.71 -0.37
C PHE A 297 -9.42 19.19 0.88
N LEU A 298 -9.58 18.32 1.87
CA LEU A 298 -10.23 18.67 3.14
C LEU A 298 -9.49 19.80 3.87
N GLN A 299 -8.16 19.72 3.92
CA GLN A 299 -7.33 20.67 4.66
C GLN A 299 -7.32 22.04 3.99
N THR A 300 -7.05 22.10 2.68
CA THR A 300 -6.89 23.35 1.94
C THR A 300 -8.21 24.11 1.81
N LYS A 301 -9.31 23.40 1.59
CA LYS A 301 -10.62 24.03 1.33
C LYS A 301 -11.43 24.27 2.59
N TYR A 302 -11.32 23.39 3.59
CA TYR A 302 -12.17 23.42 4.78
C TYR A 302 -11.40 23.46 6.11
N SER A 303 -10.07 23.43 6.08
CA SER A 303 -9.24 23.31 7.29
C SER A 303 -9.59 22.08 8.13
N LEU A 304 -9.92 20.97 7.45
CA LEU A 304 -10.24 19.68 8.05
C LEU A 304 -9.17 18.64 7.70
N ASP A 305 -8.88 17.73 8.62
CA ASP A 305 -8.09 16.51 8.33
C ASP A 305 -8.92 15.28 8.70
N SER A 306 -8.90 14.25 7.87
CA SER A 306 -9.60 12.99 8.11
C SER A 306 -8.74 11.80 7.71
N LYS A 307 -8.59 10.87 8.64
CA LYS A 307 -7.84 9.62 8.47
C LYS A 307 -8.75 8.39 8.53
N GLU A 308 -10.03 8.61 8.27
CA GLU A 308 -11.08 7.60 8.34
C GLU A 308 -11.08 6.72 7.10
N PHE A 309 -11.45 5.45 7.27
CA PHE A 309 -11.62 4.51 6.17
C PHE A 309 -12.95 4.73 5.45
N ASP A 310 -12.99 4.49 4.14
CA ASP A 310 -14.17 4.64 3.28
C ASP A 310 -14.96 3.33 3.11
N LEU A 311 -14.64 2.28 3.88
CA LEU A 311 -15.17 0.93 3.71
C LEU A 311 -14.98 0.37 2.27
N GLY A 312 -14.04 0.92 1.50
CA GLY A 312 -13.70 0.49 0.15
C GLY A 312 -14.63 1.00 -0.98
N GLY A 313 -15.61 1.87 -0.68
CA GLY A 313 -16.58 2.36 -1.68
C GLY A 313 -16.56 3.88 -1.92
N GLY A 314 -15.58 4.61 -1.39
CA GLY A 314 -15.42 6.05 -1.60
C GLY A 314 -16.38 6.93 -0.82
N TRP A 315 -16.34 8.23 -1.13
CA TRP A 315 -17.04 9.30 -0.41
C TRP A 315 -18.00 10.01 -1.35
N ALA A 316 -19.29 10.10 -0.99
CA ALA A 316 -20.21 11.03 -1.64
C ALA A 316 -20.14 12.37 -0.93
N VAL A 317 -19.77 13.41 -1.66
CA VAL A 317 -19.46 14.74 -1.12
C VAL A 317 -20.47 15.75 -1.63
N GLY A 318 -21.16 16.42 -0.69
CA GLY A 318 -22.04 17.54 -0.93
C GLY A 318 -21.47 18.80 -0.27
N GLU A 319 -21.13 19.80 -1.07
CA GLU A 319 -20.60 21.07 -0.57
C GLU A 319 -21.71 22.11 -0.45
N GLY A 320 -21.96 22.60 0.76
CA GLY A 320 -23.05 23.52 1.04
C GLY A 320 -24.41 22.83 1.23
N LYS A 321 -25.45 23.63 1.05
CA LYS A 321 -26.84 23.18 1.00
C LYS A 321 -27.15 22.52 -0.33
N LYS A 322 -27.20 21.19 -0.35
CA LYS A 322 -27.40 20.38 -1.57
C LYS A 322 -28.48 19.33 -1.33
N GLU A 323 -29.02 18.82 -2.43
CA GLU A 323 -30.01 17.75 -2.44
C GLU A 323 -29.54 16.66 -3.38
N PHE A 324 -29.61 15.40 -2.95
CA PHE A 324 -29.20 14.24 -3.75
C PHE A 324 -30.26 13.15 -3.68
N THR A 325 -30.68 12.68 -4.85
CA THR A 325 -31.69 11.62 -4.96
C THR A 325 -31.04 10.31 -5.36
N ILE A 326 -31.27 9.27 -4.56
CA ILE A 326 -30.74 7.93 -4.78
C ILE A 326 -31.91 6.99 -5.08
N TYR A 327 -31.77 6.22 -6.16
CA TYR A 327 -32.62 5.08 -6.45
C TYR A 327 -31.91 3.78 -6.05
N ASN A 328 -32.61 2.92 -5.31
CA ASN A 328 -32.16 1.57 -5.01
C ASN A 328 -33.36 0.66 -4.71
N LEU A 329 -33.35 -0.56 -5.25
CA LEU A 329 -34.40 -1.57 -5.04
C LEU A 329 -34.53 -2.05 -3.59
N GLN A 330 -33.50 -1.83 -2.76
CA GLN A 330 -33.54 -2.21 -1.35
C GLN A 330 -34.42 -1.27 -0.51
N PHE A 331 -34.69 -0.05 -0.99
CA PHE A 331 -35.58 0.89 -0.31
C PHE A 331 -37.00 0.32 -0.32
N THR A 332 -37.42 -0.17 0.84
CA THR A 332 -38.68 -0.88 1.02
C THR A 332 -39.28 -0.48 2.36
N LYS A 333 -40.60 -0.26 2.35
CA LYS A 333 -41.36 0.22 3.50
C LYS A 333 -41.12 -0.65 4.74
N GLY A 334 -40.93 0.01 5.88
CA GLY A 334 -40.79 -0.63 7.20
C GLY A 334 -39.36 -1.06 7.58
N LYS A 335 -38.41 -1.05 6.63
CA LYS A 335 -36.99 -1.29 6.91
C LYS A 335 -36.36 -0.08 7.58
N ILE A 336 -35.27 -0.33 8.32
CA ILE A 336 -34.49 0.69 9.02
C ILE A 336 -33.36 1.15 8.11
N LEU A 337 -33.21 2.47 8.01
CA LEU A 337 -32.08 3.14 7.35
C LEU A 337 -31.03 3.47 8.39
N LEU A 338 -29.80 2.99 8.16
CA LEU A 338 -28.61 3.49 8.83
C LEU A 338 -27.75 4.26 7.81
N ALA A 339 -27.06 5.30 8.26
CA ALA A 339 -26.11 6.02 7.44
C ALA A 339 -24.76 6.19 8.16
N ARG A 340 -23.68 5.96 7.42
CA ARG A 340 -22.31 6.28 7.82
C ARG A 340 -21.94 7.62 7.23
N VAL A 341 -21.77 8.63 8.07
CA VAL A 341 -21.57 10.03 7.66
C VAL A 341 -20.37 10.65 8.35
N MET A 342 -19.80 11.70 7.75
CA MET A 342 -18.76 12.50 8.39
C MET A 342 -19.38 13.55 9.33
N GLU A 343 -18.87 13.61 10.54
CA GLU A 343 -18.99 14.73 11.46
C GLU A 343 -17.78 15.65 11.29
N SER A 344 -17.97 16.97 11.33
CA SER A 344 -16.86 17.93 11.32
C SER A 344 -17.27 19.32 11.78
N SER A 345 -16.29 20.21 11.97
CA SER A 345 -16.52 21.60 12.39
C SER A 345 -17.08 22.48 11.27
N ARG A 346 -17.11 21.97 10.03
CA ARG A 346 -17.65 22.63 8.83
C ARG A 346 -18.88 21.93 8.28
N SER A 347 -19.29 20.81 8.87
CA SER A 347 -20.57 20.17 8.57
C SER A 347 -21.71 20.91 9.27
N GLY A 348 -22.96 20.47 9.07
CA GLY A 348 -24.12 21.10 9.69
C GLY A 348 -25.17 20.07 10.04
N GLY A 349 -25.81 19.53 9.01
CA GLY A 349 -26.81 18.48 9.18
C GLY A 349 -27.05 17.70 7.90
N ILE A 350 -27.51 16.47 8.07
CA ILE A 350 -27.91 15.59 6.97
C ILE A 350 -29.29 15.03 7.29
N SER A 351 -30.26 15.27 6.41
CA SER A 351 -31.64 14.81 6.56
C SER A 351 -32.05 13.93 5.39
N PHE A 352 -32.86 12.92 5.67
CA PHE A 352 -33.25 11.87 4.74
C PHE A 352 -34.76 11.88 4.56
N TYR A 353 -35.22 11.89 3.32
CA TYR A 353 -36.64 11.97 2.97
C TYR A 353 -37.04 10.88 1.98
N GLN A 354 -38.30 10.46 2.04
CA GLN A 354 -38.99 9.64 1.06
C GLN A 354 -40.38 10.22 0.81
N ASP A 355 -40.79 10.35 -0.46
CA ASP A 355 -42.10 10.91 -0.85
C ASP A 355 -42.42 12.28 -0.20
N GLY A 356 -41.40 13.08 0.08
CA GLY A 356 -41.54 14.38 0.75
C GLY A 356 -41.65 14.32 2.28
N GLU A 357 -41.76 13.13 2.88
CA GLU A 357 -41.77 12.94 4.32
C GLU A 357 -40.35 12.75 4.88
N LEU A 358 -40.08 13.33 6.05
CA LEU A 358 -38.81 13.19 6.75
C LEU A 358 -38.74 11.81 7.42
N ILE A 359 -37.74 11.01 7.05
CA ILE A 359 -37.40 9.75 7.73
C ILE A 359 -36.66 10.04 9.03
N GLY A 360 -35.68 10.94 8.97
CA GLY A 360 -34.84 11.33 10.09
C GLY A 360 -33.67 12.21 9.66
N GLY A 361 -32.93 12.73 10.63
CA GLY A 361 -31.80 13.61 10.39
C GLY A 361 -30.75 13.54 11.48
N ILE A 362 -29.53 13.96 11.13
CA ILE A 362 -28.34 13.91 11.98
C ILE A 362 -27.73 15.30 12.04
N ASN A 363 -27.39 15.78 13.23
CA ASN A 363 -26.53 16.95 13.40
C ASN A 363 -25.05 16.52 13.30
N THR A 364 -24.41 16.89 12.19
CA THR A 364 -23.02 16.54 11.87
C THR A 364 -22.02 17.62 12.26
N LEU A 365 -22.46 18.76 12.81
CA LEU A 365 -21.57 19.80 13.32
C LEU A 365 -20.93 19.35 14.63
N LYS A 366 -19.64 18.98 14.58
CA LYS A 366 -18.82 18.55 15.72
C LYS A 366 -17.44 19.18 15.67
N LYS A 367 -16.75 19.24 16.81
CA LYS A 367 -15.37 19.77 16.85
C LYS A 367 -14.41 18.90 16.04
N ASP A 368 -14.61 17.59 16.09
CA ASP A 368 -13.72 16.60 15.51
C ASP A 368 -14.19 16.18 14.13
N THR A 369 -13.23 15.81 13.26
CA THR A 369 -13.52 15.23 11.95
C THR A 369 -13.50 13.71 12.05
N LEU A 370 -14.67 13.08 12.12
CA LEU A 370 -14.83 11.64 12.30
C LEU A 370 -15.90 11.10 11.36
N VAL A 371 -15.86 9.81 11.08
CA VAL A 371 -16.91 9.13 10.30
C VAL A 371 -17.56 8.06 11.16
N ARG A 372 -18.89 8.14 11.33
CA ARG A 372 -19.65 7.28 12.25
C ARG A 372 -20.97 6.82 11.67
N TRP A 373 -21.45 5.70 12.19
CA TRP A 373 -22.77 5.17 11.90
C TRP A 373 -23.88 5.77 12.77
N TYR A 374 -25.01 6.06 12.14
CA TYR A 374 -26.23 6.53 12.79
C TYR A 374 -27.42 5.72 12.29
N GLU A 375 -28.32 5.37 13.21
CA GLU A 375 -29.68 4.97 12.85
C GLU A 375 -30.48 6.22 12.51
N ILE A 376 -31.08 6.24 11.31
CA ILE A 376 -31.80 7.41 10.80
C ILE A 376 -33.28 7.31 11.11
N GLY A 377 -33.87 6.15 10.82
CA GLY A 377 -35.29 5.93 10.99
C GLY A 377 -35.81 4.82 10.09
N ARG A 378 -37.14 4.67 10.07
CA ARG A 378 -37.84 3.67 9.27
C ARG A 378 -38.28 4.24 7.92
N LEU A 379 -38.04 3.50 6.85
CA LEU A 379 -38.48 3.86 5.51
C LEU A 379 -40.02 3.84 5.43
N GLY A 380 -40.60 4.95 4.96
CA GLY A 380 -42.06 5.12 4.82
C GLY A 380 -42.63 4.47 3.56
N SER A 381 -41.79 4.30 2.53
CA SER A 381 -42.19 3.78 1.22
C SER A 381 -41.04 3.08 0.49
N SER A 382 -41.28 2.68 -0.76
CA SER A 382 -40.26 2.14 -1.67
C SER A 382 -39.75 3.18 -2.67
N ALA A 383 -40.04 4.47 -2.44
CA ALA A 383 -39.60 5.56 -3.29
C ALA A 383 -38.10 5.85 -3.14
N ASN A 384 -37.60 6.71 -4.02
CA ASN A 384 -36.23 7.21 -3.97
C ASN A 384 -35.93 7.88 -2.64
N LEU A 385 -34.70 7.71 -2.17
CA LEU A 385 -34.20 8.39 -0.98
C LEU A 385 -33.63 9.74 -1.38
N ILE A 386 -34.11 10.81 -0.76
CA ILE A 386 -33.61 12.16 -0.95
C ILE A 386 -32.77 12.55 0.27
N ILE A 387 -31.49 12.86 0.05
CA ILE A 387 -30.55 13.33 1.06
C ILE A 387 -30.42 14.84 0.92
N LYS A 388 -30.71 15.59 1.99
CA LYS A 388 -30.53 17.04 2.05
C LYS A 388 -29.45 17.39 3.07
N THR A 389 -28.55 18.29 2.69
CA THR A 389 -27.41 18.68 3.53
C THR A 389 -27.46 20.14 3.94
N GLU A 390 -26.86 20.46 5.08
CA GLU A 390 -26.64 21.81 5.60
C GLU A 390 -25.19 21.93 6.13
N GLY A 391 -24.65 23.15 6.18
CA GLY A 391 -23.23 23.40 6.47
C GLY A 391 -22.38 23.51 5.21
N ASP A 392 -21.06 23.65 5.35
CA ASP A 392 -20.15 23.94 4.23
C ASP A 392 -19.71 22.69 3.47
N ILE A 393 -19.54 21.56 4.17
CA ILE A 393 -19.22 20.26 3.57
C ILE A 393 -19.88 19.11 4.33
N ASN A 394 -20.47 18.19 3.58
CA ASN A 394 -21.16 17.02 4.08
C ASN A 394 -20.73 15.79 3.30
N ILE A 395 -20.52 14.69 4.02
CA ILE A 395 -20.06 13.44 3.42
C ILE A 395 -20.92 12.30 3.89
N VAL A 396 -21.42 11.54 2.93
CA VAL A 396 -22.08 10.25 3.16
C VAL A 396 -21.21 9.17 2.55
N ASN A 397 -20.75 8.25 3.39
CA ASN A 397 -19.92 7.14 2.94
C ASN A 397 -20.78 5.93 2.55
N VAL A 398 -21.68 5.52 3.45
CA VAL A 398 -22.49 4.30 3.28
C VAL A 398 -23.90 4.53 3.77
N LEU A 399 -24.87 3.90 3.10
CA LEU A 399 -26.21 3.64 3.62
C LEU A 399 -26.38 2.14 3.83
N ALA A 400 -27.06 1.73 4.89
CA ALA A 400 -27.46 0.35 5.11
C ALA A 400 -28.97 0.25 5.30
N ILE A 401 -29.58 -0.72 4.62
CA ILE A 401 -31.02 -0.97 4.69
C ILE A 401 -31.26 -2.33 5.33
N VAL A 402 -31.80 -2.32 6.54
CA VAL A 402 -31.90 -3.53 7.37
C VAL A 402 -33.32 -3.76 7.87
N ASP A 403 -33.70 -5.03 7.96
CA ASP A 403 -34.95 -5.41 8.60
C ASP A 403 -34.83 -5.22 10.13
N PRO A 404 -35.91 -4.78 10.81
CA PRO A 404 -35.86 -4.54 12.26
C PRO A 404 -35.39 -5.75 13.08
N ASN A 405 -35.82 -6.96 12.70
CA ASN A 405 -35.42 -8.20 13.36
C ASN A 405 -33.92 -8.49 13.15
N ASP A 406 -33.39 -8.20 11.97
CA ASP A 406 -31.97 -8.39 11.68
C ASP A 406 -31.11 -7.37 12.43
N LEU A 407 -31.57 -6.13 12.55
CA LEU A 407 -30.89 -5.12 13.37
C LEU A 407 -30.83 -5.56 14.84
N ALA A 408 -31.94 -6.05 15.41
CA ALA A 408 -31.96 -6.59 16.77
C ALA A 408 -30.97 -7.77 16.94
N ASN A 409 -30.85 -8.64 15.93
CA ASN A 409 -29.85 -9.70 15.92
C ASN A 409 -28.41 -9.17 15.90
N TYR A 410 -28.13 -8.11 15.12
CA TYR A 410 -26.81 -7.47 15.09
C TYR A 410 -26.47 -6.76 16.40
N GLU A 411 -27.45 -6.11 17.02
CA GLU A 411 -27.32 -5.53 18.36
C GLU A 411 -27.00 -6.59 19.39
N GLN A 412 -27.65 -7.76 19.33
CA GLN A 412 -27.34 -8.87 20.22
C GLN A 412 -25.91 -9.36 20.02
N LYS A 413 -25.45 -9.56 18.76
CA LYS A 413 -24.06 -9.94 18.47
C LYS A 413 -23.03 -8.94 18.98
N ALA A 414 -23.34 -7.63 18.89
CA ALA A 414 -22.50 -6.58 19.45
C ALA A 414 -22.44 -6.65 20.98
N LYS A 415 -23.59 -6.88 21.64
CA LYS A 415 -23.67 -7.10 23.09
C LYS A 415 -22.88 -8.34 23.52
N ASP A 416 -22.99 -9.43 22.78
CA ASP A 416 -22.25 -10.69 23.04
C ASP A 416 -20.73 -10.49 22.91
N SER A 417 -20.30 -9.51 22.10
CA SER A 417 -18.90 -9.14 21.91
C SER A 417 -18.40 -8.03 22.85
N SER A 418 -19.28 -7.46 23.68
CA SER A 418 -18.97 -6.28 24.50
C SER A 418 -17.90 -6.56 25.56
N ASN A 419 -17.80 -7.79 26.06
CA ASN A 419 -16.76 -8.23 27.00
C ASN A 419 -15.35 -8.21 26.41
N ARG A 420 -15.23 -8.19 25.07
CA ARG A 420 -13.95 -8.07 24.36
C ARG A 420 -13.55 -6.62 24.12
N VAL A 421 -14.46 -5.66 24.32
CA VAL A 421 -14.18 -4.24 24.12
C VAL A 421 -13.25 -3.76 25.22
N ALA A 422 -12.07 -3.31 24.83
CA ALA A 422 -11.01 -2.87 25.74
C ALA A 422 -10.29 -1.64 25.19
N LYS A 423 -9.67 -0.88 26.09
CA LYS A 423 -8.75 0.18 25.69
C LYS A 423 -7.43 -0.45 25.26
N PHE A 424 -6.80 0.11 24.23
CA PHE A 424 -5.45 -0.28 23.85
C PHE A 424 -4.45 0.33 24.84
N SER A 425 -4.17 -0.41 25.90
CA SER A 425 -3.38 0.05 27.03
C SER A 425 -2.63 -1.12 27.69
N PRO A 426 -1.52 -0.85 28.41
CA PRO A 426 -0.63 -1.91 28.91
C PRO A 426 -1.32 -2.92 29.83
N GLU A 427 -2.33 -2.49 30.59
CA GLU A 427 -3.12 -3.36 31.46
C GLU A 427 -3.99 -4.39 30.71
N ASN A 428 -4.24 -4.15 29.42
CA ASN A 428 -5.05 -5.01 28.57
C ASN A 428 -4.20 -5.83 27.58
N VAL A 429 -2.87 -5.86 27.73
CA VAL A 429 -2.02 -6.76 26.92
C VAL A 429 -1.69 -8.02 27.70
N ASP A 430 -1.67 -9.14 26.99
CA ASP A 430 -1.26 -10.42 27.54
C ASP A 430 0.27 -10.54 27.41
N ASN A 431 0.89 -11.06 28.46
CA ASN A 431 2.31 -11.36 28.48
C ASN A 431 2.50 -12.86 28.24
N GLN A 432 2.96 -13.22 27.04
CA GLN A 432 3.40 -14.56 26.72
C GLN A 432 4.77 -14.56 26.04
N VAL A 433 5.56 -15.60 26.34
CA VAL A 433 6.87 -15.83 25.72
C VAL A 433 6.65 -16.76 24.53
N LEU A 434 6.70 -16.18 23.34
CA LEU A 434 6.49 -16.89 22.09
C LEU A 434 7.81 -17.04 21.36
N ASN A 435 7.97 -18.18 20.68
CA ASN A 435 9.12 -18.42 19.83
C ASN A 435 8.67 -18.92 18.45
N VAL A 436 9.21 -18.29 17.41
CA VAL A 436 8.98 -18.66 16.03
C VAL A 436 10.31 -18.79 15.31
N SER A 437 10.43 -19.84 14.51
CA SER A 437 11.53 -19.99 13.57
C SER A 437 10.95 -20.40 12.21
N TYR A 438 11.70 -20.15 11.15
CA TYR A 438 11.25 -20.53 9.82
C TYR A 438 12.40 -21.00 8.95
N LYS A 439 12.07 -21.90 8.02
CA LYS A 439 12.96 -22.35 6.94
C LYS A 439 12.33 -21.96 5.61
N LYS A 440 13.05 -21.15 4.85
CA LYS A 440 12.69 -20.84 3.46
C LYS A 440 12.91 -22.07 2.59
N ILE A 441 11.84 -22.62 2.03
CA ILE A 441 11.92 -23.70 1.04
C ILE A 441 12.17 -23.09 -0.34
N ASN A 442 11.40 -22.06 -0.69
CA ASN A 442 11.61 -21.24 -1.89
C ASN A 442 10.97 -19.84 -1.68
N GLN A 443 10.91 -19.00 -2.72
CA GLN A 443 10.35 -17.64 -2.61
C GLN A 443 8.86 -17.59 -2.26
N THR A 444 8.14 -18.67 -2.54
CA THR A 444 6.69 -18.81 -2.40
C THR A 444 6.27 -19.83 -1.34
N LYS A 445 7.22 -20.40 -0.59
CA LYS A 445 6.95 -21.46 0.38
C LYS A 445 7.95 -21.45 1.54
N TYR A 446 7.41 -21.45 2.75
CA TYR A 446 8.13 -21.43 4.02
C TYR A 446 7.56 -22.50 4.94
N GLN A 447 8.46 -23.14 5.69
CA GLN A 447 8.11 -23.99 6.82
C GLN A 447 8.30 -23.15 8.08
N VAL A 448 7.26 -23.00 8.89
CA VAL A 448 7.24 -22.13 10.06
C VAL A 448 6.99 -23.00 11.29
N LEU A 449 7.87 -22.94 12.28
CA LEU A 449 7.74 -23.65 13.53
C LEU A 449 7.34 -22.66 14.64
N VAL A 450 6.22 -22.93 15.29
CA VAL A 450 5.68 -22.13 16.40
C VAL A 450 5.76 -22.94 17.69
N SER A 451 6.20 -22.28 18.76
CA SER A 451 6.32 -22.86 20.10
C SER A 451 6.01 -21.84 21.20
N GLY A 452 5.50 -22.32 22.33
CA GLY A 452 5.24 -21.51 23.52
C GLY A 452 3.85 -20.87 23.57
N LEU A 453 2.91 -21.32 22.72
CA LEU A 453 1.54 -20.79 22.75
C LEU A 453 0.80 -21.24 24.00
N THR A 454 0.37 -20.26 24.80
CA THR A 454 -0.57 -20.46 25.92
C THR A 454 -2.00 -20.11 25.54
N SER A 455 -2.16 -19.28 24.52
CA SER A 455 -3.42 -18.87 23.90
C SER A 455 -3.20 -18.69 22.38
N PRO A 456 -4.28 -18.62 21.57
CA PRO A 456 -4.14 -18.30 20.15
C PRO A 456 -3.40 -16.99 19.90
N SER A 457 -2.62 -16.94 18.82
CA SER A 457 -1.75 -15.82 18.45
C SER A 457 -1.79 -15.62 16.93
N LEU A 458 -1.12 -14.57 16.44
CA LEU A 458 -0.97 -14.31 15.02
C LEU A 458 0.49 -14.41 14.58
N ILE A 459 0.74 -15.25 13.58
CA ILE A 459 1.92 -15.12 12.73
C ILE A 459 1.73 -13.88 11.86
N VAL A 460 2.70 -12.97 11.90
CA VAL A 460 2.81 -11.87 10.95
C VAL A 460 3.92 -12.20 9.95
N PHE A 461 3.56 -12.17 8.68
CA PHE A 461 4.51 -12.24 7.59
C PHE A 461 4.71 -10.83 7.04
N SER A 462 5.91 -10.30 7.23
CA SER A 462 6.33 -8.94 6.85
C SER A 462 6.50 -8.80 5.34
N SER A 463 5.52 -9.24 4.55
CA SER A 463 5.41 -9.00 3.11
C SER A 463 4.11 -8.24 2.87
N THR A 464 4.05 -7.46 1.79
CA THR A 464 2.83 -6.76 1.38
C THR A 464 1.65 -7.72 1.35
N PHE A 465 0.53 -7.30 1.93
CA PHE A 465 -0.69 -8.09 2.02
C PHE A 465 -1.13 -8.57 0.63
N HIS A 466 -1.40 -9.87 0.53
CA HIS A 466 -1.99 -10.47 -0.66
C HIS A 466 -2.84 -11.69 -0.26
N PRO A 467 -4.11 -11.78 -0.69
CA PRO A 467 -5.04 -12.85 -0.28
C PRO A 467 -4.63 -14.27 -0.76
N GLY A 468 -3.70 -14.32 -1.72
CA GLY A 468 -3.08 -15.56 -2.22
C GLY A 468 -2.07 -16.22 -1.28
N TRP A 469 -1.60 -15.55 -0.23
CA TRP A 469 -0.81 -16.22 0.80
C TRP A 469 -1.71 -17.04 1.72
N LYS A 470 -1.30 -18.28 1.99
CA LYS A 470 -2.02 -19.24 2.81
C LYS A 470 -1.10 -19.83 3.89
N LEU A 471 -1.62 -20.06 5.08
CA LEU A 471 -1.00 -20.88 6.12
C LEU A 471 -1.82 -22.17 6.28
N ASP A 472 -1.25 -23.31 5.90
CA ASP A 472 -1.97 -24.61 5.84
C ASP A 472 -3.33 -24.50 5.13
N GLY A 473 -3.35 -23.80 3.99
CA GLY A 473 -4.56 -23.56 3.20
C GLY A 473 -5.49 -22.44 3.72
N LYS A 474 -5.25 -21.87 4.91
CA LYS A 474 -6.05 -20.77 5.45
C LYS A 474 -5.57 -19.42 4.92
N SER A 475 -6.52 -18.58 4.48
CA SER A 475 -6.24 -17.26 3.92
C SER A 475 -5.60 -16.29 4.91
N ALA A 476 -4.71 -15.44 4.41
CA ALA A 476 -4.20 -14.28 5.14
C ALA A 476 -5.30 -13.25 5.45
N THR A 477 -5.18 -12.57 6.59
CA THR A 477 -5.90 -11.34 6.91
C THR A 477 -4.93 -10.15 6.87
N ALA A 478 -5.38 -8.98 6.42
CA ALA A 478 -4.54 -7.79 6.46
C ALA A 478 -4.31 -7.37 7.91
N VAL A 479 -3.05 -7.26 8.31
CA VAL A 479 -2.64 -6.73 9.61
C VAL A 479 -1.85 -5.44 9.41
N TYR A 480 -2.06 -4.48 10.30
CA TYR A 480 -1.56 -3.10 10.25
C TYR A 480 -1.96 -2.35 8.97
N GLY A 481 -2.92 -2.90 8.21
CA GLY A 481 -3.38 -2.42 6.91
C GLY A 481 -2.46 -2.67 5.71
N PHE A 482 -1.37 -3.43 5.88
CA PHE A 482 -0.46 -3.70 4.74
C PHE A 482 0.34 -5.00 4.82
N LEU A 483 0.34 -5.74 5.93
CA LEU A 483 1.06 -7.01 6.09
C LEU A 483 0.10 -8.19 6.13
N ASN A 484 0.63 -9.41 6.01
CA ASN A 484 -0.16 -10.64 6.07
C ASN A 484 -0.16 -11.21 7.50
N GLY A 485 -1.34 -11.49 8.04
CA GLY A 485 -1.53 -12.12 9.34
C GLY A 485 -2.23 -13.48 9.23
N PHE A 486 -1.80 -14.44 10.05
CA PHE A 486 -2.36 -15.79 10.09
C PHE A 486 -2.59 -16.23 11.54
N ARG A 487 -3.81 -16.65 11.85
CA ARG A 487 -4.18 -17.16 13.16
C ARG A 487 -3.57 -18.54 13.42
N VAL A 488 -2.87 -18.69 14.54
CA VAL A 488 -2.35 -19.96 15.04
C VAL A 488 -2.92 -20.24 16.44
N VAL A 489 -3.25 -21.51 16.70
CA VAL A 489 -3.99 -21.92 17.91
C VAL A 489 -3.24 -22.92 18.77
N LYS A 490 -2.18 -23.53 18.24
CA LYS A 490 -1.39 -24.56 18.92
C LYS A 490 0.03 -24.51 18.43
N ASP A 491 0.94 -25.03 19.24
CA ASP A 491 2.32 -25.24 18.81
C ASP A 491 2.38 -26.25 17.65
N GLY A 492 3.42 -26.13 16.83
CA GLY A 492 3.66 -27.05 15.74
C GLY A 492 4.27 -26.41 14.50
N GLU A 493 4.38 -27.24 13.48
CA GLU A 493 4.87 -26.86 12.17
C GLU A 493 3.72 -26.48 11.24
N TYR A 494 3.91 -25.39 10.51
CA TYR A 494 2.98 -24.81 9.56
C TYR A 494 3.66 -24.56 8.21
N ILE A 495 2.89 -24.66 7.14
CA ILE A 495 3.34 -24.33 5.78
C ILE A 495 2.71 -23.02 5.33
N LEU A 496 3.54 -21.99 5.19
CA LEU A 496 3.17 -20.72 4.60
C LEU A 496 3.51 -20.75 3.10
N GLU A 497 2.51 -20.66 2.23
CA GLU A 497 2.70 -20.72 0.78
C GLU A 497 1.84 -19.75 -0.02
N PHE A 498 2.35 -19.34 -1.18
CA PHE A 498 1.63 -18.51 -2.13
C PHE A 498 0.86 -19.39 -3.11
N GLU A 499 -0.42 -19.63 -2.81
CA GLU A 499 -1.27 -20.57 -3.56
C GLU A 499 -1.32 -20.29 -5.08
N PRO A 500 -1.42 -19.03 -5.57
CA PRO A 500 -1.48 -18.77 -7.00
C PRO A 500 -0.26 -19.27 -7.80
N GLN A 501 0.87 -19.56 -7.13
CA GLN A 501 2.05 -20.13 -7.77
C GLN A 501 1.75 -21.46 -8.49
N LYS A 502 0.72 -22.22 -8.07
CA LYS A 502 0.32 -23.46 -8.73
C LYS A 502 -0.11 -23.25 -10.18
N TYR A 503 -0.78 -22.13 -10.47
CA TYR A 503 -1.24 -21.79 -11.82
C TYR A 503 -0.08 -21.35 -12.73
N ILE A 504 0.94 -20.69 -12.18
CA ILE A 504 2.15 -20.33 -12.93
C ILE A 504 2.87 -21.60 -13.40
N ARG A 505 2.96 -22.63 -12.55
CA ARG A 505 3.58 -23.92 -12.94
C ARG A 505 2.83 -24.59 -14.09
N ILE A 506 1.50 -24.59 -14.04
CA ILE A 506 0.66 -25.12 -15.13
C ILE A 506 0.89 -24.29 -16.41
N GLY A 507 0.89 -22.96 -16.30
CA GLY A 507 1.15 -22.05 -17.42
C GLY A 507 2.50 -22.30 -18.08
N LEU A 508 3.57 -22.49 -17.29
CA LEU A 508 4.89 -22.80 -17.80
C LEU A 508 4.94 -24.12 -18.59
N VAL A 509 4.25 -25.16 -18.11
CA VAL A 509 4.15 -26.44 -18.83
C VAL A 509 3.42 -26.25 -20.15
N VAL A 510 2.30 -25.54 -20.15
CA VAL A 510 1.53 -25.24 -21.37
C VAL A 510 2.35 -24.41 -22.36
N SER A 511 3.07 -23.39 -21.90
CA SER A 511 3.96 -22.56 -22.75
C SER A 511 5.10 -23.37 -23.34
N LEU A 512 5.72 -24.27 -22.57
CA LEU A 512 6.78 -25.15 -23.07
C LEU A 512 6.27 -26.11 -24.15
N LEU A 513 5.12 -26.75 -23.93
CA LEU A 513 4.49 -27.62 -24.92
C LEU A 513 4.10 -26.86 -26.19
N SER A 514 3.57 -25.65 -26.03
CA SER A 514 3.23 -24.76 -27.16
C SER A 514 4.47 -24.35 -27.94
N PHE A 515 5.57 -24.01 -27.26
CA PHE A 515 6.84 -23.68 -27.89
C PHE A 515 7.41 -24.87 -28.69
N ILE A 516 7.39 -26.08 -28.12
CA ILE A 516 7.82 -27.30 -28.81
C ILE A 516 6.96 -27.56 -30.05
N LEU A 517 5.64 -27.40 -29.95
CA LEU A 517 4.73 -27.56 -31.08
C LEU A 517 5.00 -26.53 -32.20
N ILE A 518 5.20 -25.26 -31.85
CA ILE A 518 5.54 -24.20 -32.81
C ILE A 518 6.88 -24.49 -33.49
N MET A 519 7.90 -24.89 -32.74
CA MET A 519 9.20 -25.29 -33.28
C MET A 519 9.05 -26.47 -34.25
N PHE A 520 8.24 -27.48 -33.90
CA PHE A 520 7.96 -28.61 -34.76
C PHE A 520 7.23 -28.19 -36.06
N LEU A 521 6.24 -27.31 -35.97
CA LEU A 521 5.53 -26.78 -37.13
C LEU A 521 6.46 -25.96 -38.05
N LEU A 522 7.32 -25.11 -37.49
CA LEU A 522 8.30 -24.33 -38.27
C LEU A 522 9.31 -25.21 -39.00
N LEU A 523 9.71 -26.35 -38.41
CA LEU A 523 10.63 -27.30 -39.04
C LEU A 523 9.94 -28.15 -40.12
N THR A 524 8.63 -28.37 -40.04
CA THR A 524 7.86 -29.20 -40.97
C THR A 524 7.20 -28.41 -42.10
N LEU A 525 6.98 -27.10 -41.93
CA LEU A 525 6.56 -26.19 -42.99
C LEU A 525 7.70 -25.99 -44.00
N LYS A 526 7.72 -26.82 -45.06
CA LYS A 526 8.60 -26.63 -46.22
C LYS A 526 8.43 -25.20 -46.76
N LYS A 527 9.54 -24.53 -47.04
CA LYS A 527 9.55 -23.25 -47.78
C LYS A 527 8.66 -23.39 -49.02
N PRO A 528 7.62 -22.56 -49.20
CA PRO A 528 6.96 -22.51 -50.49
C PRO A 528 8.01 -22.14 -51.53
N GLN A 529 8.13 -22.95 -52.59
CA GLN A 529 8.89 -22.57 -53.76
C GLN A 529 8.22 -21.30 -54.30
N LEU A 530 8.85 -20.14 -54.07
CA LEU A 530 8.54 -18.92 -54.81
C LEU A 530 8.73 -19.26 -56.29
N LYS A 531 7.61 -19.43 -57.00
CA LYS A 531 7.59 -19.51 -58.47
C LYS A 531 7.82 -18.13 -59.06
#